data_AF-A0A3N0WKB8-F1
#
_entry.id   AF-A0A3N0WKB8-F1
#
_cell.length_a   1.000
_cell.length_b   1.000
_cell.length_c   1.000
_cell.angle_alpha   90.00
_cell.angle_beta   90.00
_cell.angle_gamma   90.00
#
_symmetry.space_group_name_H-M   'P 1'
#
loop_
_entity.id
_entity.type
_entity.pdbx_description
1 polymer ?
#
loop_
_entity_poly.entity_id
_entity_poly.type
_entity_poly.pdbx_seq_one_letter_code
_entity_poly.pdbx_strand_id
1 'polypeptide(L)' 'MTNTDLQLIKTFTSTDEKRDIAGKFGYQKDTVSAIIRGDRRITDDNKPMMSALLRLAKRNNKKQPTK' A
#
# COMPACT_ATOMS: atom_id res chain seq x y z
N MET A 1 8.76 -2.04 7.95
CA MET A 1 7.58 -2.69 7.33
C MET A 1 8.06 -3.95 6.63
N THR A 2 7.28 -5.02 6.65
CA THR A 2 7.73 -6.36 6.21
C THR A 2 7.34 -6.67 4.77
N ASN A 3 7.98 -7.67 4.14
CA ASN A 3 7.55 -8.18 2.82
C ASN A 3 6.09 -8.67 2.86
N THR A 4 5.64 -9.25 3.96
CA THR A 4 4.25 -9.69 4.16
C THR A 4 3.27 -8.52 4.10
N ASP A 5 3.62 -7.38 4.71
CA ASP A 5 2.80 -6.17 4.65
C ASP A 5 2.68 -5.64 3.20
N LEU A 6 3.77 -5.68 2.43
CA LEU A 6 3.75 -5.29 1.02
C LEU A 6 2.87 -6.22 0.19
N GLN A 7 2.90 -7.53 0.45
CA GLN A 7 2.00 -8.49 -0.21
C GLN A 7 0.55 -8.23 0.15
N LEU A 8 0.23 -7.93 1.42
CA LEU A 8 -1.12 -7.55 1.82
C LEU A 8 -1.61 -6.32 1.04
N ILE A 9 -0.79 -5.28 0.93
CA ILE A 9 -1.13 -4.09 0.13
C ILE A 9 -1.33 -4.50 -1.33
N LYS A 10 -0.43 -5.30 -1.91
CA LYS A 10 -0.54 -5.75 -3.29
C LYS A 10 -1.88 -6.45 -3.56
N THR A 11 -2.28 -7.37 -2.69
CA THR A 11 -3.45 -8.24 -2.85
C THR A 11 -4.78 -7.56 -2.49
N PHE A 12 -4.80 -6.75 -1.43
CA PHE A 12 -6.04 -6.22 -0.85
C PHE A 12 -6.23 -4.72 -1.03
N THR A 13 -5.42 -4.05 -1.86
CA THR A 13 -5.74 -2.68 -2.30
C THR A 13 -5.77 -2.56 -3.81
N SER A 14 -6.82 -1.92 -4.31
CA SER A 14 -7.03 -1.65 -5.73
C SER A 14 -6.07 -0.57 -6.24
N THR A 15 -5.98 -0.44 -7.56
CA THR A 15 -5.18 0.60 -8.21
C THR A 15 -5.67 2.00 -7.85
N ASP A 16 -6.98 2.20 -7.75
CA ASP A 16 -7.58 3.50 -7.43
C ASP A 16 -7.37 3.85 -5.96
N GLU A 17 -7.51 2.88 -5.05
CA GLU A 17 -7.20 3.07 -3.63
C GLU A 17 -5.73 3.45 -3.40
N LYS A 18 -4.82 2.81 -4.16
CA LYS A 18 -3.39 3.16 -4.14
C LYS A 18 -3.16 4.58 -4.62
N ARG A 19 -3.83 4.99 -5.70
CA ARG A 19 -3.74 6.35 -6.26
C ARG A 19 -4.30 7.40 -5.28
N ASP A 20 -5.44 7.14 -4.67
CA ASP A 20 -6.07 8.06 -3.72
C ASP A 20 -5.22 8.28 -2.49
N ILE A 21 -4.66 7.20 -1.92
CA ILE A 21 -3.74 7.34 -0.78
C ILE A 21 -2.45 8.04 -1.24
N ALA A 22 -1.85 7.63 -2.36
CA ALA A 22 -0.65 8.29 -2.88
C ALA A 22 -0.84 9.80 -3.03
N GLY A 23 -1.95 10.23 -3.64
CA GLY A 23 -2.30 11.64 -3.85
C GLY A 23 -2.43 12.42 -2.54
N LYS A 24 -3.01 11.83 -1.48
CA LYS A 24 -3.11 12.47 -0.16
C LYS A 24 -1.77 12.76 0.50
N PHE A 25 -0.74 11.99 0.16
CA PHE A 25 0.62 12.15 0.67
C PHE A 25 1.57 12.82 -0.34
N GLY A 26 1.06 13.31 -1.48
CA GLY A 26 1.87 13.97 -2.52
C GLY A 26 2.74 13.01 -3.34
N TYR A 27 2.48 11.70 -3.29
CA TYR A 27 3.20 10.69 -4.06
C TYR A 27 2.52 10.37 -5.38
N GLN A 28 3.33 10.11 -6.40
CA GLN A 28 2.83 9.53 -7.64
C GLN A 28 2.55 8.04 -7.47
N LYS A 29 1.52 7.55 -8.19
CA LYS A 29 1.13 6.13 -8.22
C LYS A 29 2.32 5.22 -8.51
N ASP A 30 3.15 5.59 -9.49
CA ASP A 30 4.27 4.75 -9.92
C ASP A 30 5.32 4.58 -8.82
N THR A 31 5.52 5.61 -8.00
CA THR A 31 6.38 5.54 -6.80
C THR A 31 5.84 4.52 -5.80
N VAL A 32 4.53 4.54 -5.53
CA VAL A 32 3.89 3.58 -4.62
C VAL A 32 3.98 2.16 -5.15
N SER A 33 3.66 1.96 -6.43
CA SER A 33 3.75 0.65 -7.08
C SER A 33 5.17 0.10 -7.07
N ALA A 34 6.18 0.95 -7.32
CA ALA A 34 7.59 0.56 -7.24
C ALA A 34 8.00 0.14 -5.82
N ILE A 35 7.55 0.85 -4.78
CA ILE A 35 7.82 0.47 -3.39
C ILE A 35 7.15 -0.87 -3.06
N ILE A 36 5.90 -1.09 -3.48
CA ILE A 36 5.16 -2.34 -3.23
C ILE A 36 5.81 -3.54 -3.93
N ARG A 37 6.36 -3.34 -5.14
CA ARG A 37 7.08 -4.39 -5.88
C ARG A 37 8.47 -4.69 -5.34
N GLY A 38 9.00 -3.86 -4.45
CA GLY A 38 10.37 -3.96 -3.94
C GLY A 38 11.41 -3.24 -4.81
N ASP A 39 10.99 -2.55 -5.87
CA ASP A 39 11.86 -1.77 -6.76
C ASP A 39 12.42 -0.52 -6.06
N ARG A 40 11.73 -0.03 -5.02
CA ARG A 40 12.12 1.14 -4.21
C ARG A 40 12.07 0.83 -2.72
N ARG A 41 12.95 1.48 -1.96
CA ARG A 41 13.01 1.33 -0.50
C ARG A 41 11.94 2.17 0.20
N ILE A 42 11.49 1.68 1.35
CA ILE A 42 10.67 2.43 2.28
C ILE A 42 11.58 3.35 3.07
N THR A 43 11.29 4.65 3.04
CA THR A 43 12.00 5.72 3.75
C THR A 43 11.08 6.32 4.81
N ASP A 44 11.62 7.18 5.68
CA ASP A 44 10.81 7.85 6.70
C ASP A 44 9.74 8.77 6.09
N ASP A 45 10.00 9.33 4.91
CA ASP A 45 9.06 10.18 4.18
C ASP A 45 7.84 9.41 3.65
N ASN A 46 8.04 8.15 3.24
CA ASN A 46 6.98 7.34 2.62
C ASN A 46 6.34 6.35 3.60
N LYS A 47 6.94 6.13 4.78
CA LYS A 47 6.37 5.33 5.88
C LYS A 47 4.91 5.70 6.20
N PRO A 48 4.52 6.99 6.33
CA PRO A 48 3.14 7.35 6.66
C PRO A 48 2.14 6.89 5.61
N MET A 49 2.46 7.10 4.33
CA MET A 49 1.66 6.66 3.19
C MET A 49 1.55 5.14 3.15
N MET A 50 2.66 4.44 3.31
CA MET A 50 2.70 2.98 3.30
C MET A 50 1.92 2.37 4.48
N SER A 51 1.97 3.00 5.65
CA SER A 51 1.15 2.61 6.81
C SER A 51 -0.35 2.80 6.55
N ALA A 52 -0.73 3.89 5.88
CA ALA A 52 -2.12 4.12 5.46
C ALA A 52 -2.60 3.05 4.47
N LEU A 53 -1.77 2.68 3.48
CA LEU A 53 -2.05 1.59 2.54
C LEU A 53 -2.21 0.25 3.26
N LEU A 54 -1.30 -0.07 4.19
CA LEU A 54 -1.37 -1.30 4.97
C LEU A 54 -2.65 -1.37 5.81
N ARG A 55 -3.06 -0.25 6.42
CA ARG A 55 -4.31 -0.18 7.19
C ARG A 55 -5.52 -0.42 6.30
N LEU A 56 -5.54 0.13 5.09
CA LEU A 56 -6.61 -0.12 4.12
C LEU A 56 -6.63 -1.58 3.67
N ALA A 57 -5.47 -2.13 3.30
CA ALA A 57 -5.32 -3.53 2.92
C ALA A 57 -5.80 -4.49 4.03
N LYS A 58 -5.47 -4.22 5.30
CA LYS A 58 -5.95 -5.01 6.45
C LYS A 58 -7.47 -4.91 6.61
N ARG A 59 -8.08 -3.74 6.37
CA ARG A 59 -9.54 -3.58 6.39
C ARG A 59 -10.21 -4.36 5.26
N ASN A 60 -9.63 -4.33 4.06
CA ASN A 60 -10.15 -5.05 2.90
C ASN A 60 -9.97 -6.57 3.04
N ASN A 61 -8.85 -7.03 3.60
CA ASN A 61 -8.63 -8.43 3.94
C ASN A 61 -9.68 -8.94 4.95
N LYS A 62 -10.00 -8.16 5.99
CA LYS A 62 -11.07 -8.50 6.95
C LYS A 62 -12.48 -8.54 6.33
N LYS A 63 -12.69 -7.84 5.21
CA LYS A 63 -13.97 -7.79 4.51
C LYS A 63 -14.14 -8.92 3.48
N GLN A 64 -13.06 -9.57 3.05
CA GLN A 64 -13.17 -10.74 2.20
C GLN A 64 -13.40 -11.97 3.10
N PRO A 65 -14.59 -12.61 3.07
CA PRO A 65 -14.74 -13.91 3.69
C PRO A 65 -13.81 -14.87 2.97
N THR A 66 -12.91 -15.51 3.71
CA THR A 66 -12.16 -16.67 3.24
C THR A 66 -13.18 -17.66 2.68
N LYS A 67 -13.19 -17.81 1.35
CA LYS A 67 -13.98 -18.82 0.65
C LYS A 67 -13.23 -20.14 0.63
#